data_AF-A0A4V5UWL3-F1
#
_entry.id   AF-A0A4V5UWL3-F1
#
_cell.length_a   1.000
_cell.length_b   1.000
_cell.length_c   1.000
_cell.angle_alpha   90.00
_cell.angle_beta   90.00
_cell.angle_gamma   90.00
#
_symmetry.space_group_name_H-M   'P 1'
#
loop_
_entity.id
_entity.type
_entity.pdbx_description
1 polymer ?
#
loop_
_entity_poly.entity_id
_entity_poly.type
_entity_poly.pdbx_seq_one_letter_code
_entity_poly.pdbx_strand_id
1 'polypeptide(L)'
;MILVADVALAGALLLVAAAFLRAEEVTRGHGLLPSWVIRAAGVAEPVLGVAVLALWVWGDPGRPVWAAAAVWHAALAGYLLILLRVRGRVPCGCLDAVTPVSPAKAGVGVVWAAASAVMATGVVPLPETAPVRLLHLALAGFAALLAVVAASVLSVSSSSPRRRTR
;
A
#
# COMPACT_ATOMS: atom_id res chain seq x y z
N MET A 1 1.69 0.90 20.60
CA MET A 1 2.47 -0.11 19.84
C MET A 1 1.59 -0.94 18.91
N ILE A 2 0.37 -1.32 19.33
CA ILE A 2 -0.68 -1.95 18.50
C ILE A 2 -0.94 -1.23 17.15
N LEU A 3 -1.01 0.10 17.17
CA LEU A 3 -1.31 0.91 15.98
C LEU A 3 -0.29 0.74 14.83
N VAL A 4 0.98 0.41 15.14
CA VAL A 4 2.02 0.22 14.12
C VAL A 4 1.81 -1.09 13.38
N ALA A 5 1.46 -2.16 14.10
CA ALA A 5 1.16 -3.46 13.50
C ALA A 5 -0.08 -3.38 12.62
N ASP A 6 -1.13 -2.69 13.07
CA ASP A 6 -2.36 -2.51 12.30
C ASP A 6 -2.10 -1.74 10.99
N VAL A 7 -1.26 -0.70 11.02
CA VAL A 7 -0.87 0.08 9.83
C VAL A 7 -0.02 -0.75 8.86
N ALA A 8 0.89 -1.59 9.37
CA ALA A 8 1.71 -2.46 8.52
C ALA A 8 0.86 -3.57 7.87
N LEU A 9 -0.10 -4.15 8.62
CA LEU A 9 -1.07 -5.12 8.12
C LEU A 9 -2.01 -4.51 7.08
N ALA A 10 -2.43 -3.25 7.27
CA ALA A 10 -3.24 -2.53 6.30
C ALA A 10 -2.52 -2.41 4.95
N GLY A 11 -1.21 -2.11 4.95
CA GLY A 11 -0.38 -2.11 3.75
C GLY A 11 -0.32 -3.49 3.08
N ALA A 12 -0.10 -4.55 3.87
CA ALA A 12 -0.06 -5.92 3.36
C ALA A 12 -1.39 -6.37 2.72
N LEU A 13 -2.52 -6.02 3.33
CA LEU A 13 -3.85 -6.28 2.76
C LEU A 13 -4.05 -5.58 1.42
N LEU A 14 -3.51 -4.37 1.27
CA LEU A 14 -3.60 -3.62 0.02
C LEU A 14 -2.70 -4.18 -1.07
N LEU A 15 -1.54 -4.77 -0.73
CA LEU A 15 -0.73 -5.53 -1.68
C LEU A 15 -1.50 -6.74 -2.23
N VAL A 16 -2.27 -7.43 -1.38
CA VAL A 16 -3.16 -8.52 -1.82
C VAL A 16 -4.29 -7.97 -2.70
N ALA A 17 -4.94 -6.88 -2.29
CA ALA A 17 -6.03 -6.26 -3.02
C ALA A 17 -5.62 -5.75 -4.41
N ALA A 18 -4.39 -5.22 -4.55
CA ALA A 18 -3.87 -4.69 -5.81
C ALA A 18 -3.89 -5.73 -6.95
N ALA A 19 -3.68 -7.02 -6.64
CA ALA A 19 -3.78 -8.11 -7.61
C ALA A 19 -5.21 -8.33 -8.10
N PHE A 20 -6.20 -8.28 -7.20
CA PHE A 20 -7.62 -8.41 -7.57
C PHE A 20 -8.13 -7.22 -8.38
N LEU A 21 -7.57 -6.03 -8.14
CA LEU A 21 -7.94 -4.80 -8.82
C LEU A 21 -7.22 -4.61 -10.17
N ARG A 22 -6.40 -5.57 -10.61
CA ARG A 22 -5.59 -5.50 -11.85
C ARG A 22 -4.79 -4.20 -11.98
N ALA A 23 -4.16 -3.78 -10.88
CA ALA A 23 -3.32 -2.58 -10.81
C ALA A 23 -2.29 -2.48 -11.97
N GLU A 24 -1.77 -3.64 -12.41
CA GLU A 24 -0.81 -3.75 -13.51
C GLU A 24 -1.33 -3.25 -14.86
N GLU A 25 -2.62 -3.41 -15.17
CA GLU A 25 -3.21 -2.97 -16.45
C GLU A 25 -3.20 -1.44 -16.53
N VAL A 26 -3.51 -0.78 -15.41
CA VAL A 26 -3.43 0.67 -15.28
C VAL A 26 -1.97 1.12 -15.41
N THR A 27 -1.02 0.43 -14.76
CA THR A 27 0.41 0.80 -14.82
C THR A 27 1.00 0.63 -16.23
N ARG A 28 0.58 -0.39 -17.00
CA ARG A 28 0.98 -0.57 -18.42
C ARG A 28 0.62 0.64 -19.28
N GLY A 29 -0.51 1.28 -19.01
CA GLY A 29 -0.97 2.46 -19.77
C GLY A 29 -0.03 3.66 -19.74
N HIS A 30 0.95 3.71 -18.84
CA HIS A 30 1.84 4.87 -18.64
C HIS A 30 3.14 4.78 -19.43
N GLY A 31 3.52 3.57 -19.88
CA GLY A 31 4.74 3.33 -20.66
C GLY A 31 6.07 3.66 -19.95
N LEU A 32 6.08 3.78 -18.61
CA LEU A 32 7.27 4.18 -17.85
C LEU A 32 8.11 3.01 -17.34
N LEU A 33 7.51 1.84 -17.20
CA LEU A 33 8.20 0.63 -16.78
C LEU A 33 8.16 -0.42 -17.90
N PRO A 34 9.24 -1.19 -18.09
CA PRO A 34 9.21 -2.33 -18.98
C PRO A 34 8.09 -3.31 -18.60
N SER A 35 7.48 -3.95 -19.60
CA SER A 35 6.36 -4.90 -19.40
C SER A 35 6.71 -6.09 -18.51
N TRP A 36 7.99 -6.47 -18.41
CA TRP A 36 8.47 -7.50 -17.50
C TRP A 36 8.47 -7.04 -16.05
N VAL A 37 8.80 -5.76 -15.77
CA VAL A 37 8.76 -5.18 -14.41
C VAL A 37 7.31 -5.15 -13.91
N ILE A 38 6.39 -4.74 -14.77
CA ILE A 38 4.97 -4.65 -14.42
C ILE A 38 4.39 -6.05 -14.13
N ARG A 39 4.73 -7.05 -14.94
CA ARG A 39 4.34 -8.45 -14.69
C ARG A 39 4.96 -9.01 -13.41
N ALA A 40 6.23 -8.71 -13.15
CA ALA A 40 6.89 -9.12 -11.93
C ALA A 40 6.22 -8.48 -10.70
N ALA A 41 5.85 -7.19 -10.77
CA ALA A 41 5.12 -6.51 -9.71
C ALA A 41 3.73 -7.11 -9.48
N GLY A 42 2.97 -7.40 -10.55
CA GLY A 42 1.65 -8.04 -10.44
C GLY A 42 1.66 -9.42 -9.75
N VAL A 43 2.82 -10.10 -9.72
CA VAL A 43 3.00 -11.37 -8.99
C VAL A 43 3.62 -11.14 -7.61
N ALA A 44 4.64 -10.28 -7.51
CA ALA A 44 5.37 -10.04 -6.26
C ALA A 44 4.51 -9.37 -5.20
N GLU A 45 3.64 -8.44 -5.58
CA GLU A 45 2.71 -7.74 -4.67
C GLU A 45 1.82 -8.71 -3.89
N PRO A 46 0.97 -9.54 -4.53
CA PRO A 46 0.10 -10.44 -3.80
C PRO A 46 0.87 -11.49 -3.01
N VAL A 47 1.98 -12.01 -3.54
CA VAL A 47 2.81 -13.01 -2.84
C VAL A 47 3.37 -12.43 -1.55
N LEU A 48 3.90 -11.20 -1.60
CA LEU A 48 4.45 -10.52 -0.44
C LEU A 48 3.35 -10.21 0.59
N GLY A 49 2.21 -9.72 0.14
CA GLY A 49 1.04 -9.49 1.00
C GLY A 49 0.58 -10.77 1.71
N VAL A 50 0.39 -11.86 0.97
CA VAL A 50 -0.01 -13.17 1.54
C VAL A 50 1.02 -13.69 2.52
N ALA A 51 2.32 -13.56 2.23
CA ALA A 51 3.38 -13.99 3.12
C ALA A 51 3.35 -13.24 4.47
N VAL A 52 3.16 -11.92 4.45
CA VAL A 52 2.99 -11.12 5.67
C VAL A 52 1.78 -11.59 6.48
N LEU A 53 0.64 -11.79 5.83
CA LEU A 53 -0.59 -12.23 6.50
C LEU A 53 -0.46 -13.63 7.11
N ALA A 54 0.17 -14.55 6.39
CA ALA A 54 0.40 -15.92 6.87
C ALA A 54 1.29 -15.92 8.12
N LEU A 55 2.42 -15.18 8.09
CA LEU A 55 3.32 -15.04 9.24
C LEU A 55 2.62 -14.43 10.44
N TRP A 56 1.82 -13.38 10.21
CA TRP A 56 1.03 -12.76 11.27
C TRP A 56 0.05 -13.74 11.91
N VAL A 57 -0.75 -14.47 11.12
CA VAL A 57 -1.72 -15.44 11.65
C VAL A 57 -1.02 -16.54 12.45
N TRP A 58 0.10 -17.03 11.94
CA TRP A 58 0.90 -18.08 12.59
C TRP A 58 1.63 -17.59 13.85
N GLY A 59 1.76 -16.27 14.04
CA GLY A 59 2.48 -15.68 15.17
C GLY A 59 3.99 -15.68 14.98
N ASP A 60 4.48 -15.82 13.74
CA ASP A 60 5.90 -15.73 13.43
C ASP A 60 6.31 -14.25 13.30
N PRO A 61 7.41 -13.81 13.95
CA PRO A 61 7.90 -12.44 13.83
C PRO A 61 8.25 -12.04 12.39
N GLY A 62 8.62 -12.98 11.51
CA GLY A 62 8.63 -12.73 10.07
C GLY A 62 9.53 -11.58 9.60
N ARG A 63 10.56 -11.21 10.37
CA ARG A 63 11.41 -10.02 10.16
C ARG A 63 11.88 -9.79 8.72
N PRO A 64 12.41 -10.79 7.98
CA PRO A 64 12.85 -10.57 6.60
C PRO A 64 11.67 -10.24 5.66
N VAL A 65 10.49 -10.79 5.91
CA VAL A 65 9.29 -10.52 5.10
C VAL A 65 8.75 -9.11 5.37
N TRP A 66 8.78 -8.65 6.62
CA TRP A 66 8.49 -7.26 6.95
C TRP A 66 9.50 -6.28 6.34
N ALA A 67 10.79 -6.64 6.29
CA ALA A 67 11.81 -5.83 5.62
C ALA A 67 11.54 -5.76 4.10
N ALA A 68 11.20 -6.89 3.47
CA ALA A 68 10.81 -6.92 2.07
C ALA A 68 9.56 -6.06 1.80
N ALA A 69 8.55 -6.12 2.66
CA ALA A 69 7.37 -5.27 2.59
C ALA A 69 7.74 -3.79 2.74
N ALA A 70 8.64 -3.44 3.66
CA ALA A 70 9.10 -2.06 3.83
C ALA A 70 9.79 -1.51 2.56
N VAL A 71 10.70 -2.30 1.98
CA VAL A 71 11.41 -1.95 0.73
C VAL A 71 10.42 -1.81 -0.41
N TRP A 72 9.44 -2.71 -0.52
CA TRP A 72 8.42 -2.65 -1.57
C TRP A 72 7.58 -1.37 -1.48
N HIS A 73 7.04 -1.06 -0.30
CA HIS A 73 6.25 0.15 -0.09
C HIS A 73 7.07 1.44 -0.32
N ALA A 74 8.35 1.44 0.07
CA ALA A 74 9.25 2.56 -0.19
C ALA A 74 9.52 2.74 -1.69
N ALA A 75 9.77 1.65 -2.42
CA ALA A 75 9.96 1.67 -3.86
C ALA A 75 8.69 2.17 -4.58
N LEU A 76 7.51 1.72 -4.14
CA LEU A 76 6.23 2.18 -4.66
C LEU A 76 6.03 3.68 -4.41
N ALA A 77 6.28 4.17 -3.20
CA ALA A 77 6.18 5.59 -2.88
C ALA A 77 7.14 6.44 -3.73
N GLY A 78 8.38 5.99 -3.91
CA GLY A 78 9.36 6.63 -4.79
C GLY A 78 8.90 6.67 -6.24
N TYR A 79 8.34 5.57 -6.75
CA TYR A 79 7.78 5.49 -8.09
C TYR A 79 6.62 6.49 -8.28
N LEU A 80 5.70 6.59 -7.32
CA LEU A 80 4.59 7.56 -7.38
C LEU A 80 5.10 9.01 -7.38
N LEU A 81 6.17 9.32 -6.64
CA LEU A 81 6.78 10.66 -6.65
C LEU A 81 7.44 10.97 -8.00
N ILE A 82 8.15 10.00 -8.60
CA ILE A 82 8.74 10.14 -9.94
C ILE A 82 7.62 10.35 -10.98
N LEU A 83 6.53 9.59 -10.89
CA LEU A 83 5.36 9.74 -11.76
C LEU A 83 4.76 11.15 -11.68
N LEU A 84 4.54 11.65 -10.46
CA LEU A 84 4.04 13.01 -10.25
C LEU A 84 4.96 14.05 -10.87
N ARG A 85 6.28 13.85 -10.77
CA ARG A 85 7.27 14.78 -11.31
C ARG A 85 7.33 14.76 -12.84
N VAL A 86 7.22 13.59 -13.47
CA VAL A 86 7.46 13.42 -14.92
C VAL A 86 6.18 13.58 -15.73
N ARG A 87 5.03 13.10 -15.23
CA ARG A 87 3.77 13.03 -15.99
C ARG A 87 2.61 13.77 -15.32
N GLY A 88 2.77 14.29 -14.10
CA GLY A 88 1.69 14.96 -13.38
C GLY A 88 0.61 13.99 -12.89
N ARG A 89 -0.67 14.38 -12.99
CA ARG A 89 -1.82 13.62 -12.47
C ARG A 89 -2.26 12.53 -13.46
N VAL A 90 -1.61 11.36 -13.43
CA VAL A 90 -1.99 10.16 -14.23
C VAL A 90 -2.64 9.10 -13.31
N PRO A 91 -3.63 8.29 -13.72
CA PRO A 91 -4.24 7.27 -12.84
C PRO A 91 -3.24 6.18 -12.41
N CYS A 92 -2.84 6.06 -11.13
CA CYS A 92 -1.94 4.98 -10.70
C CYS A 92 -2.72 3.79 -10.12
N GLY A 93 -2.57 2.62 -10.74
CA GLY A 93 -3.29 1.39 -10.34
C GLY A 93 -3.01 0.86 -8.93
N CYS A 94 -2.00 1.38 -8.23
CA CYS A 94 -1.39 0.72 -7.08
C CYS A 94 -2.10 0.94 -5.73
N LEU A 95 -3.05 1.90 -5.64
CA LEU A 95 -3.81 2.18 -4.40
C LEU A 95 -5.32 2.19 -4.66
N ASP A 96 -5.71 2.61 -5.86
CA ASP A 96 -7.05 2.56 -6.43
C ASP A 96 -6.90 2.71 -7.96
N ALA A 97 -7.45 1.75 -8.72
CA ALA A 97 -7.32 1.74 -10.18
C ALA A 97 -7.91 2.99 -10.88
N VAL A 98 -8.65 3.80 -10.13
CA VAL A 98 -9.61 4.77 -10.68
C VAL A 98 -9.23 6.23 -10.41
N THR A 99 -8.28 6.54 -9.53
CA THR A 99 -7.95 7.94 -9.21
C THR A 99 -6.52 8.36 -9.59
N PRO A 100 -6.28 9.64 -9.93
CA PRO A 100 -4.96 10.14 -10.31
C PRO A 100 -3.92 9.95 -9.20
N VAL A 101 -2.64 9.88 -9.58
CA VAL A 101 -1.52 9.96 -8.63
C VAL A 101 -1.63 11.29 -7.89
N SER A 102 -1.44 11.25 -6.58
CA SER A 102 -1.42 12.42 -5.71
C SER A 102 -0.29 12.29 -4.67
N PRO A 103 0.24 13.42 -4.15
CA PRO A 103 1.24 13.38 -3.08
C PRO A 103 0.72 12.67 -1.83
N ALA A 104 -0.60 12.69 -1.60
CA ALA A 104 -1.23 11.96 -0.50
C ALA A 104 -1.01 10.45 -0.62
N LYS A 105 -1.14 9.86 -1.82
CA LYS A 105 -0.88 8.43 -2.05
C LYS A 105 0.58 8.05 -1.81
N ALA A 106 1.51 8.88 -2.24
CA ALA A 106 2.93 8.68 -1.94
C ALA A 106 3.18 8.73 -0.43
N GLY A 107 2.55 9.69 0.28
CA GLY A 107 2.61 9.77 1.74
C GLY A 107 2.06 8.52 2.44
N VAL A 108 0.93 7.98 1.97
CA VAL A 108 0.36 6.73 2.48
C VAL A 108 1.33 5.56 2.27
N GLY A 109 1.96 5.45 1.10
CA GLY A 109 3.01 4.46 0.84
C GLY A 109 4.21 4.57 1.78
N VAL A 110 4.66 5.80 2.09
CA VAL A 110 5.73 6.04 3.07
C VAL A 110 5.32 5.58 4.48
N VAL A 111 4.08 5.83 4.88
CA VAL A 111 3.55 5.39 6.17
C VAL A 111 3.58 3.87 6.29
N TRP A 112 3.15 3.13 5.26
CA TRP A 112 3.24 1.66 5.26
C TRP A 112 4.67 1.15 5.27
N ALA A 113 5.57 1.82 4.54
CA ALA A 113 6.99 1.48 4.53
C ALA A 113 7.59 1.64 5.93
N ALA A 114 7.32 2.76 6.60
CA ALA A 114 7.80 3.03 7.96
C ALA A 114 7.25 2.02 8.97
N ALA A 115 5.94 1.73 8.91
CA ALA A 115 5.32 0.76 9.80
C ALA A 115 5.90 -0.66 9.60
N SER A 116 6.09 -1.09 8.35
CA SER A 116 6.70 -2.37 8.01
C SER A 116 8.18 -2.44 8.46
N ALA A 117 8.92 -1.34 8.35
CA ALA A 117 10.30 -1.27 8.84
C ALA A 117 10.37 -1.43 10.35
N VAL A 118 9.44 -0.81 11.09
CA VAL A 118 9.35 -0.97 12.55
C VAL A 118 9.05 -2.43 12.91
N MET A 119 8.14 -3.10 12.20
CA MET A 119 7.89 -4.54 12.39
C MET A 119 9.15 -5.38 12.12
N ALA A 120 9.94 -5.03 11.11
CA ALA A 120 11.18 -5.73 10.77
C ALA A 120 12.25 -5.67 11.87
N THR A 121 12.27 -4.60 12.68
CA THR A 121 13.18 -4.49 13.83
C THR A 121 12.86 -5.47 14.96
N GLY A 122 11.63 -5.98 15.03
CA GLY A 122 11.17 -6.86 16.09
C GLY A 122 10.91 -6.18 17.42
N VAL A 123 10.88 -4.84 17.47
CA VAL A 123 10.56 -4.07 18.69
C VAL A 123 9.06 -4.13 19.04
N VAL A 124 8.20 -4.48 18.07
CA VAL A 124 6.76 -4.60 18.28
C VAL A 124 6.44 -6.05 18.68
N PRO A 125 5.93 -6.29 19.89
CA PRO A 125 5.56 -7.63 20.32
C PRO A 125 4.34 -8.12 19.52
N LEU A 126 4.35 -9.40 19.14
CA LEU A 126 3.19 -10.03 18.52
C LEU A 126 2.20 -10.49 19.59
N PRO A 127 0.88 -10.41 19.33
CA PRO A 127 -0.11 -10.98 20.24
C PRO A 127 0.05 -12.51 20.32
N GLU A 128 0.08 -13.03 21.55
CA GLU A 128 0.34 -14.45 21.82
C GLU A 128 -0.80 -15.36 21.32
N THR A 129 -2.04 -14.88 21.38
CA THR A 129 -3.22 -15.68 21.03
C THR A 129 -3.70 -15.38 19.61
N ALA A 130 -4.01 -16.45 18.86
CA ALA A 130 -4.59 -16.36 17.52
C ALA A 130 -5.84 -15.46 17.42
N PRO A 131 -6.83 -15.49 18.35
CA PRO A 131 -8.00 -14.61 18.26
C PRO A 131 -7.64 -13.12 18.30
N VAL A 132 -6.65 -12.72 19.09
CA VAL A 132 -6.21 -11.32 19.16
C VAL A 132 -5.52 -10.93 17.84
N ARG A 133 -4.72 -11.82 17.26
CA ARG A 133 -4.10 -11.57 15.95
C ARG A 133 -5.13 -11.40 14.83
N LEU A 134 -6.21 -12.18 14.84
CA LEU A 134 -7.33 -12.03 13.90
C LEU A 134 -8.10 -10.73 14.09
N LEU A 135 -8.27 -10.29 15.35
CA LEU A 135 -8.89 -9.00 15.64
C LEU A 135 -8.07 -7.82 15.08
N HIS A 136 -6.75 -7.83 15.26
CA HIS A 136 -5.85 -6.85 14.65
C HIS A 136 -5.91 -6.89 13.12
N LEU A 137 -6.00 -8.08 12.53
CA LEU A 137 -6.15 -8.21 11.10
C LEU A 137 -7.47 -7.59 10.59
N ALA A 138 -8.58 -7.81 11.30
CA ALA A 138 -9.86 -7.19 10.98
C ALA A 138 -9.80 -5.66 11.11
N LEU A 139 -9.18 -5.15 12.18
CA LEU A 139 -9.00 -3.73 12.42
C LEU A 139 -8.11 -3.08 11.34
N ALA A 140 -7.03 -3.75 10.96
CA ALA A 140 -6.15 -3.34 9.87
C ALA A 140 -6.88 -3.29 8.52
N GLY A 141 -7.74 -4.28 8.23
CA GLY A 141 -8.58 -4.27 7.03
C GLY A 141 -9.55 -3.10 7.01
N PHE A 142 -10.17 -2.78 8.15
CA PHE A 142 -11.02 -1.59 8.28
C PHE A 142 -10.23 -0.29 8.07
N ALA A 143 -9.03 -0.18 8.66
CA ALA A 143 -8.17 0.98 8.48
C ALA A 143 -7.69 1.14 7.03
N ALA A 144 -7.39 0.03 6.35
CA ALA A 144 -7.04 0.03 4.92
C ALA A 144 -8.18 0.58 4.07
N LEU A 145 -9.42 0.12 4.31
CA LEU A 145 -10.61 0.63 3.62
C LEU A 145 -10.80 2.13 3.87
N LEU A 146 -10.68 2.58 5.12
CA LEU A 146 -10.77 4.00 5.45
C LEU A 146 -9.70 4.84 4.74
N ALA A 147 -8.46 4.34 4.65
CA ALA A 147 -7.39 5.03 3.94
C ALA A 147 -7.69 5.17 2.44
N VAL A 148 -8.21 4.12 1.80
CA VAL A 148 -8.64 4.15 0.39
C VAL A 148 -9.79 5.14 0.17
N VAL A 149 -10.80 5.13 1.04
CA VAL A 149 -11.92 6.07 0.99
C VAL A 149 -11.44 7.51 1.19
N ALA A 150 -10.59 7.75 2.18
CA ALA A 150 -10.03 9.09 2.45
C ALA A 150 -9.21 9.61 1.27
N ALA A 151 -8.35 8.77 0.67
CA ALA A 151 -7.59 9.12 -0.53
C ALA A 151 -8.52 9.46 -1.71
N SER A 152 -9.60 8.71 -1.89
CA SER A 152 -10.62 8.97 -2.92
C SER A 152 -11.32 10.31 -2.71
N VAL A 153 -11.76 10.60 -1.48
CA VAL A 153 -12.44 11.86 -1.11
C VAL A 153 -11.52 13.08 -1.30
N LEU A 154 -10.25 12.97 -0.90
CA LEU A 154 -9.25 14.02 -1.09
C LEU A 154 -9.02 14.29 -2.58
N SER A 155 -8.98 13.24 -3.40
CA SER A 155 -8.86 13.37 -4.86
C SER A 155 -10.05 14.14 -5.45
N VAL A 156 -11.29 13.78 -5.08
CA VAL A 156 -12.51 14.47 -5.53
C VAL A 156 -12.49 15.94 -5.10
N SER A 157 -12.18 16.22 -3.84
CA SER A 157 -12.11 17.60 -3.30
C SER A 157 -11.08 18.47 -4.03
N SER A 158 -9.93 17.88 -4.40
CA SER A 158 -8.87 18.56 -5.15
C SER A 158 -9.15 18.76 -6.65
N SER A 159 -10.23 18.13 -7.15
CA SER A 159 -10.71 18.21 -8.53
C SER A 159 -11.89 19.17 -8.71
N SER A 160 -12.40 19.75 -7.62
CA SER A 160 -13.42 20.81 -7.69
C SER A 160 -12.86 21.97 -8.52
N PRO A 161 -13.55 22.36 -9.62
CA PRO A 161 -13.07 23.41 -10.49
C PRO A 161 -13.07 24.70 -9.69
N ARG A 162 -11.87 25.22 -9.42
CA ARG A 162 -11.66 26.63 -9.12
C ARG A 162 -12.24 27.39 -10.31
N ARG A 163 -13.50 27.78 -10.18
CA ARG A 163 -14.27 28.61 -11.11
C ARG A 163 -13.37 29.78 -11.46
N ARG A 164 -12.76 29.75 -12.66
CA ARG A 164 -12.08 30.91 -13.24
C ARG A 164 -13.16 31.94 -13.48
N THR A 165 -13.38 32.79 -12.48
CA THR A 165 -13.90 34.13 -12.70
C THR A 165 -12.72 34.97 -13.18
N ARG A 166 -12.58 35.08 -14.49
CA ARG A 166 -11.99 36.23 -15.17
C ARG A 166 -12.82 36.51 -16.40
#